data_AF-A0A962V868-F1
#
_entry.id   AF-A0A962V868-F1
#
_cell.length_a   1.000
_cell.length_b   1.000
_cell.length_c   1.000
_cell.angle_alpha   90.00
_cell.angle_beta   90.00
_cell.angle_gamma   90.00
#
_symmetry.space_group_name_H-M   'P 1'
#
loop_
_entity.id
_entity.type
_entity.pdbx_description
1 polymer ?
#
loop_
_entity_poly.entity_id
_entity_poly.type
_entity_poly.pdbx_seq_one_letter_code
_entity_poly.pdbx_strand_id
1 'polypeptide(L)'
;MNELLSGFMTALAPVNLAYCLAGVALGNIIGVLPGIGAIAAISILLPVTFYLDPTTAVIMLAGVYYGAEFGGSIASILLNLPGTASNAITT
;
A
#
# COMPACT_ATOMS: atom_id res chain seq x y z
N MET A 1 25.48 -9.25 -10.41
CA MET A 1 24.58 -10.36 -10.03
C MET A 1 24.38 -10.44 -8.52
N ASN A 2 25.45 -10.35 -7.72
CA ASN A 2 25.37 -10.47 -6.24
C ASN A 2 24.46 -9.43 -5.56
N GLU A 3 24.45 -8.17 -6.00
CA GLU A 3 23.58 -7.12 -5.43
C GLU A 3 22.08 -7.42 -5.62
N LEU A 4 21.72 -7.98 -6.78
CA LEU A 4 20.34 -8.38 -7.10
C LEU A 4 19.90 -9.56 -6.22
N LEU A 5 20.80 -10.53 -6.03
CA LEU A 5 20.55 -11.70 -5.19
C LEU A 5 20.42 -11.30 -3.71
N SER A 6 21.26 -10.35 -3.24
CA SER A 6 21.18 -9.75 -1.91
C SER A 6 19.85 -9.02 -1.67
N GLY A 7 19.37 -8.25 -2.66
CA GLY A 7 18.08 -7.56 -2.60
C GLY A 7 16.91 -8.53 -2.47
N PHE A 8 16.88 -9.61 -3.26
CA PHE A 8 15.85 -10.65 -3.14
C PHE A 8 15.87 -11.36 -1.78
N MET A 9 17.07 -11.68 -1.26
CA MET A 9 17.22 -12.27 0.08
C MET A 9 16.68 -11.35 1.18
N THR A 10 16.88 -10.04 1.03
CA THR A 10 16.35 -9.04 1.98
C THR A 10 14.83 -8.90 1.84
N ALA A 11 14.29 -8.90 0.63
CA ALA A 11 12.84 -8.82 0.39
C ALA A 11 12.09 -10.06 0.92
N LEU A 12 12.68 -11.25 0.79
CA LEU A 12 12.13 -12.50 1.32
C LEU A 12 12.35 -12.69 2.84
N ALA A 13 13.04 -11.75 3.50
CA ALA A 13 13.23 -11.83 4.94
C ALA A 13 11.87 -11.82 5.68
N PRO A 14 11.65 -12.70 6.67
CA PRO A 14 10.36 -12.83 7.35
C PRO A 14 9.85 -11.52 7.97
N VAL A 15 10.77 -10.70 8.47
CA VAL A 15 10.48 -9.38 9.04
C VAL A 15 9.89 -8.44 7.99
N ASN A 16 10.52 -8.37 6.82
CA ASN A 16 10.08 -7.50 5.73
C ASN A 16 8.74 -7.97 5.15
N LEU A 17 8.53 -9.29 5.09
CA LEU A 17 7.26 -9.87 4.66
C LEU A 17 6.13 -9.56 5.66
N ALA A 18 6.41 -9.62 6.97
CA ALA A 18 5.44 -9.25 8.00
C ALA A 18 5.06 -7.76 7.93
N TYR A 19 6.04 -6.86 7.75
CA TYR A 19 5.78 -5.44 7.54
C TYR A 19 5.05 -5.15 6.23
N CYS A 20 5.36 -5.89 5.16
CA CYS A 20 4.60 -5.81 3.91
C CYS A 20 3.13 -6.18 4.14
N LEU A 21 2.87 -7.30 4.82
CA LEU A 21 1.53 -7.78 5.10
C LEU A 21 0.76 -6.82 6.01
N ALA A 22 1.41 -6.26 7.04
CA ALA A 22 0.86 -5.21 7.86
C ALA A 22 0.55 -3.94 7.04
N GLY A 23 1.45 -3.54 6.15
CA GLY A 23 1.26 -2.43 5.22
C GLY A 23 0.06 -2.65 4.30
N VAL A 24 -0.08 -3.84 3.70
CA VAL A 24 -1.23 -4.20 2.86
C VAL A 24 -2.53 -4.19 3.65
N ALA A 25 -2.54 -4.72 4.87
CA ALA A 25 -3.73 -4.74 5.72
C ALA A 25 -4.18 -3.31 6.09
N LEU A 26 -3.23 -2.45 6.50
CA LEU A 26 -3.49 -1.04 6.79
C LEU A 26 -3.94 -0.30 5.52
N GLY A 27 -3.26 -0.52 4.40
CA GLY A 27 -3.61 0.04 3.10
C GLY A 27 -5.03 -0.33 2.70
N ASN A 28 -5.43 -1.59 2.87
CA ASN A 28 -6.79 -2.05 2.56
C ASN A 28 -7.84 -1.35 3.45
N ILE A 29 -7.60 -1.23 4.76
CA ILE A 29 -8.51 -0.53 5.68
C ILE A 29 -8.66 0.95 5.27
N ILE A 30 -7.55 1.62 4.97
CA ILE A 30 -7.57 3.03 4.56
C ILE A 30 -8.21 3.19 3.18
N GLY A 31 -7.95 2.28 2.25
CA GLY A 31 -8.49 2.30 0.89
C GLY A 31 -9.99 2.04 0.84
N VAL A 32 -10.55 1.30 1.81
CA VAL A 32 -12.01 1.10 1.89
C VAL A 32 -12.76 2.40 2.21
N LEU A 33 -12.10 3.43 2.77
CA LEU A 33 -12.72 4.72 3.01
C LEU A 33 -12.93 5.48 1.68
N PRO A 34 -14.20 5.69 1.26
CA PRO A 34 -14.49 6.38 0.00
C PRO A 34 -13.94 7.81 0.04
N GLY A 35 -13.23 8.20 -1.02
CA GLY A 35 -12.65 9.54 -1.16
C GLY A 35 -11.20 9.70 -0.67
N ILE A 36 -10.61 8.68 -0.05
CA ILE A 36 -9.18 8.68 0.31
C ILE A 36 -8.39 7.86 -0.71
N GLY A 37 -7.65 8.55 -1.59
CA GLY A 37 -6.81 7.89 -2.59
C GLY A 37 -5.55 7.25 -1.99
N ALA A 38 -4.92 6.33 -2.74
CA ALA A 38 -3.70 5.63 -2.32
C ALA A 38 -2.56 6.59 -1.90
N ILE A 39 -2.44 7.74 -2.55
CA ILE A 39 -1.42 8.77 -2.26
C ILE A 39 -1.65 9.41 -0.87
N ALA A 40 -2.90 9.59 -0.46
CA ALA A 40 -3.23 10.10 0.87
C ALA A 40 -2.88 9.09 1.96
N ALA A 41 -3.14 7.79 1.73
CA ALA A 41 -2.73 6.72 2.63
C ALA A 41 -1.21 6.67 2.84
N ILE A 42 -0.43 6.78 1.75
CA ILE A 42 1.03 6.86 1.80
C ILE A 42 1.49 8.07 2.60
N SER A 43 0.89 9.24 2.37
CA SER A 43 1.27 10.49 3.06
C SER A 43 1.02 10.43 4.57
N ILE A 44 -0.05 9.75 5.00
CA ILE A 44 -0.38 9.52 6.42
C ILE A 44 0.61 8.57 7.09
N LEU A 45 1.12 7.56 6.36
CA LEU A 45 2.06 6.56 6.86
C LEU A 45 3.54 6.95 6.72
N LEU A 46 3.86 7.92 5.86
CA LEU A 46 5.20 8.50 5.71
C LEU A 46 5.88 8.83 7.06
N PRO A 47 5.26 9.51 8.04
CA PRO A 47 5.90 9.79 9.33
C PRO A 47 6.30 8.53 10.09
N VAL A 48 5.52 7.45 9.99
CA VAL A 48 5.84 6.17 10.63
C VAL A 48 7.08 5.55 9.97
N THR A 49 7.26 5.73 8.67
CA THR A 49 8.38 5.16 7.93
C THR A 49 9.75 5.75 8.30
N PHE A 50 9.80 6.95 8.90
CA PHE A 50 11.06 7.53 9.39
C PHE A 50 11.65 6.81 10.61
N TYR A 51 10.86 5.99 11.29
CA TYR A 51 11.32 5.20 12.44
C TYR A 51 11.80 3.79 12.05
N LEU A 52 11.67 3.40 10.77
CA LEU A 52 12.06 2.08 10.26
C LEU A 52 13.31 2.16 9.38
N ASP A 53 13.99 1.03 9.23
CA ASP A 53 15.04 0.87 8.23
C ASP A 53 14.50 1.20 6.82
N PRO A 54 15.29 1.90 5.98
CA PRO A 54 14.84 2.40 4.68
C PRO A 54 14.33 1.29 3.75
N THR A 55 14.91 0.08 3.83
CA THR A 55 14.44 -1.07 3.06
C THR A 55 13.05 -1.53 3.50
N THR A 56 12.83 -1.66 4.81
CA THR A 56 11.56 -2.09 5.40
C THR A 56 10.49 -1.03 5.18
N ALA A 57 10.85 0.24 5.31
CA ALA A 57 9.99 1.39 5.02
C ALA A 57 9.45 1.36 3.59
N VAL A 58 10.31 1.18 2.59
CA VAL A 58 9.89 1.11 1.18
C VAL A 58 8.99 -0.09 0.92
N ILE A 59 9.30 -1.26 1.49
CA ILE A 59 8.47 -2.47 1.37
C ILE A 59 7.09 -2.25 1.98
N MET A 60 7.03 -1.62 3.16
CA MET A 60 5.77 -1.29 3.83
C MET A 60 4.94 -0.28 3.01
N LEU A 61 5.57 0.78 2.48
CA LEU A 61 4.89 1.76 1.63
C LEU A 61 4.34 1.14 0.34
N ALA A 62 5.10 0.24 -0.28
CA ALA A 62 4.63 -0.53 -1.44
C ALA A 62 3.42 -1.40 -1.08
N GLY A 63 3.45 -2.07 0.07
CA GLY A 63 2.31 -2.83 0.59
C GLY A 63 1.07 -1.98 0.80
N VAL A 64 1.22 -0.80 1.41
CA VAL A 64 0.11 0.15 1.63
C VAL A 64 -0.48 0.65 0.31
N TYR A 65 0.37 0.97 -0.67
CA TYR A 65 -0.06 1.43 -1.99
C TYR A 65 -0.96 0.39 -2.66
N TYR A 66 -0.48 -0.84 -2.79
CA TYR A 66 -1.26 -1.93 -3.39
C TYR A 66 -2.52 -2.23 -2.57
N GLY A 67 -2.39 -2.32 -1.24
CA GLY A 67 -3.53 -2.56 -0.36
C GLY A 67 -4.63 -1.50 -0.51
N ALA A 68 -4.26 -0.22 -0.61
CA ALA A 68 -5.22 0.88 -0.77
C ALA A 68 -5.90 0.86 -2.15
N GLU A 69 -5.18 0.50 -3.21
CA GLU A 69 -5.74 0.36 -4.56
C GLU A 69 -6.78 -0.77 -4.63
N PHE A 70 -6.47 -1.92 -4.00
CA PHE A 70 -7.40 -3.05 -3.89
C PHE A 70 -8.60 -2.71 -2.98
N GLY A 71 -8.37 -2.09 -1.81
CA GLY A 71 -9.44 -1.72 -0.88
C GLY A 71 -10.43 -0.70 -1.46
N GLY A 72 -9.93 0.30 -2.19
CA GLY A 72 -10.76 1.29 -2.87
C GLY A 72 -11.60 0.68 -3.99
N SER A 73 -11.05 -0.31 -4.69
CA SER A 73 -11.80 -1.08 -5.70
C SER A 73 -12.94 -1.88 -5.05
N ILE A 74 -12.68 -2.58 -3.94
CA ILE A 74 -13.71 -3.33 -3.19
C ILE A 74 -14.83 -2.39 -2.70
N ALA A 75 -14.47 -1.26 -2.10
CA ALA A 75 -15.46 -0.27 -1.64
C ALA A 75 -16.29 0.32 -2.79
N SER A 76 -15.68 0.59 -3.94
CA SER A 76 -16.38 1.14 -5.10
C SER A 76 -17.39 0.17 -5.73
N ILE A 77 -17.07 -1.13 -5.72
CA ILE A 77 -17.98 -2.17 -6.19
C ILE A 77 -19.19 -2.28 -5.25
N LEU A 78 -18.96 -2.27 -3.92
CA LEU A 78 -20.02 -2.45 -2.93
C LEU A 78 -20.92 -1.21 -2.77
N LEU A 79 -20.34 -0.01 -2.89
CA LEU A 79 -21.03 1.25 -2.65
C LEU A 79 -21.48 1.94 -3.94
N ASN A 80 -21.19 1.35 -5.11
CA ASN A 80 -21.48 1.90 -6.44
C ASN A 80 -21.04 3.37 -6.59
N LEU A 81 -19.96 3.73 -5.90
CA LEU A 81 -19.41 5.08 -5.83
C LEU A 81 -17.99 5.01 -6.38
N PRO A 82 -17.60 5.88 -7.33
CA PRO A 82 -16.27 5.80 -7.95
C PRO A 82 -15.18 5.91 -6.88
N GLY A 83 -14.47 4.80 -6.64
CA GLY A 83 -13.40 4.72 -5.63
C GLY A 83 -12.10 5.38 -6.07
N THR A 84 -11.95 5.65 -7.37
CA THR A 84 -10.79 6.33 -7.96
C THR A 84 -11.26 7.33 -9.01
N ALA A 85 -10.67 8.53 -9.03
CA ALA A 85 -11.03 9.60 -9.97
C ALA A 85 -10.84 9.19 -11.45
N SER A 86 -10.02 8.16 -11.73
CA SER A 86 -9.79 7.64 -13.08
C SER A 86 -11.02 6.95 -13.70
N ASN A 87 -11.95 6.45 -12.88
CA ASN A 87 -13.16 5.78 -13.38
C ASN A 87 -14.36 6.73 -13.52
N ALA A 88 -14.22 8.02 -13.21
CA ALA A 88 -15.30 8.99 -13.31
C ALA A 88 -15.51 9.53 -14.74
N ILE A 89 -14.66 9.19 -15.71
CA ILE A 89 -14.64 9.81 -17.04
C ILE A 89 -15.39 8.96 -18.11
N THR A 90 -16.04 7.86 -17.75
CA THR A 90 -16.77 7.02 -18.73
C THR A 90 -18.28 6.92 -18.52
N THR A 91 -18.91 7.75 -17.68
CA THR A 91 -20.39 7.85 -17.59
C THR A 91 -20.83 9.28 -17.83
#